data_AF-A0A7U0RLL7-F1
#
_entry.id   AF-A0A7U0RLL7-F1
#
_cell.length_a   1.000
_cell.length_b   1.000
_cell.length_c   1.000
_cell.angle_alpha   90.00
_cell.angle_beta   90.00
_cell.angle_gamma   90.00
#
_symmetry.space_group_name_H-M   'P 1'
#
loop_
_entity.id
_entity.type
_entity.pdbx_description
1 polymer ?
#
loop_
_entity_poly.entity_id
_entity_poly.type
_entity_poly.pdbx_seq_one_letter_code
_entity_poly.pdbx_strand_id
1 'polypeptide(L)'
;MALAEKNLSLVENDFFTLNSKNSTLIIKAKNESIHLTELQRRLFCILLSGVTKKQEVIESVWENSHVTITDNNYHQLIYQCRTLLSRHGIPPEVIKTIPRYGVRFNYSPLEEAQALHPGWFTQWREKFVSMLCNRQSLIRNLLILLVVNIVFIVSAMV
;
A
#
# COMPACT_ATOMS: atom_id res chain seq x y z
N MET A 1 -19.75 30.18 -6.26
CA MET A 1 -19.16 28.83 -6.42
C MET A 1 -17.80 28.73 -5.71
N ALA A 2 -17.72 29.03 -4.40
CA ALA A 2 -16.45 29.05 -3.66
C ALA A 2 -16.50 28.27 -2.32
N LEU A 3 -17.65 27.66 -2.00
CA LEU A 3 -17.84 26.94 -0.73
C LEU A 3 -17.49 25.45 -0.83
N ALA A 4 -17.44 24.88 -2.04
CA ALA A 4 -17.12 23.47 -2.27
C ALA A 4 -15.61 23.20 -2.31
N GLU A 5 -14.78 24.18 -2.70
CA GLU A 5 -13.32 24.05 -2.69
C GLU A 5 -12.71 24.01 -1.27
N LYS A 6 -13.47 24.47 -0.26
CA LYS A 6 -12.96 24.59 1.11
C LYS A 6 -13.08 23.31 1.94
N ASN A 7 -13.82 22.30 1.46
CA ASN A 7 -14.06 21.04 2.18
C ASN A 7 -13.20 19.86 1.69
N LEU A 8 -12.21 20.10 0.82
CA LEU A 8 -11.52 19.02 0.08
C LEU A 8 -9.99 19.10 0.09
N SER A 9 -9.38 19.78 1.07
CA SER A 9 -7.91 19.86 1.16
C SER A 9 -7.28 18.89 2.15
N LEU A 10 -8.03 18.43 3.15
CA LEU A 10 -7.51 17.59 4.21
C LEU A 10 -8.58 16.56 4.59
N VAL A 11 -8.36 15.29 4.24
CA VAL A 11 -9.17 14.20 4.80
C VAL A 11 -8.45 13.76 6.06
N GLU A 12 -8.91 14.33 7.17
CA GLU A 12 -8.38 14.04 8.50
C GLU A 12 -9.27 13.01 9.18
N ASN A 13 -8.64 11.91 9.57
CA ASN A 13 -9.21 10.91 10.47
C ASN A 13 -8.37 10.88 11.75
N ASP A 14 -8.86 10.19 12.78
CA ASP A 14 -8.14 10.08 14.06
C ASP A 14 -6.77 9.40 13.91
N PHE A 15 -6.60 8.60 12.85
CA PHE A 15 -5.38 7.84 12.57
C PHE A 15 -4.51 8.42 11.45
N PHE A 16 -5.10 9.15 10.51
CA PHE A 16 -4.43 9.59 9.29
C PHE A 16 -4.78 11.02 8.92
N THR A 17 -3.79 11.75 8.45
CA THR A 17 -3.99 13.03 7.78
C THR A 17 -3.59 12.86 6.32
N LEU A 18 -4.57 12.83 5.43
CA LEU A 18 -4.34 12.81 4.00
C LEU A 18 -4.48 14.22 3.45
N ASN A 19 -3.40 14.75 2.89
CA ASN A 19 -3.48 15.99 2.15
C ASN A 19 -3.98 15.70 0.73
N SER A 20 -5.01 16.39 0.29
CA SER A 20 -5.58 16.18 -1.05
C SER A 20 -4.68 16.79 -2.15
N LYS A 21 -3.88 17.80 -1.83
CA LYS A 21 -2.99 18.52 -2.78
C LYS A 21 -1.59 17.92 -2.89
N ASN A 22 -1.13 17.24 -1.85
CA ASN A 22 0.17 16.61 -1.79
C ASN A 22 -0.05 15.12 -1.68
N SER A 23 0.62 14.32 -2.50
CA SER A 23 0.54 12.85 -2.48
C SER A 23 1.25 12.27 -1.26
N THR A 24 0.97 12.79 -0.07
CA THR A 24 1.56 12.40 1.20
C THR A 24 0.47 12.08 2.20
N LEU A 25 0.53 10.88 2.75
CA LEU A 25 -0.30 10.40 3.85
C LEU A 25 0.53 10.50 5.13
N ILE A 26 0.05 11.25 6.11
CA ILE A 26 0.70 11.39 7.41
C ILE A 26 0.00 10.46 8.40
N ILE A 27 0.77 9.58 9.03
CA ILE A 27 0.27 8.69 10.08
C ILE A 27 0.43 9.40 11.41
N LYS A 28 -0.67 9.80 12.06
CA LYS A 28 -0.62 10.54 13.34
C LYS A 28 0.07 9.73 14.45
N ALA A 29 -0.17 8.42 14.50
CA ALA A 29 0.37 7.54 15.52
C ALA A 29 1.92 7.44 15.51
N LYS A 30 2.57 7.67 14.37
CA LYS A 30 4.04 7.58 14.22
C LYS A 30 4.69 8.89 13.77
N ASN A 31 3.88 9.91 13.47
CA ASN A 31 4.30 11.14 12.81
C ASN A 31 5.14 10.89 11.54
N GLU A 32 4.79 9.84 10.78
CA GLU A 32 5.53 9.40 9.60
C GLU A 32 4.78 9.82 8.33
N SER A 33 5.51 10.38 7.36
CA SER A 33 4.96 10.77 6.06
C SER A 33 5.23 9.70 5.01
N ILE A 34 4.17 9.13 4.45
CA ILE A 34 4.24 8.17 3.35
C ILE A 34 3.98 8.90 2.04
N HIS A 35 4.90 8.77 1.08
CA HIS A 35 4.64 9.18 -0.30
C HIS A 35 3.72 8.18 -1.00
N LEU A 36 2.61 8.67 -1.52
CA LEU A 36 1.61 7.94 -2.30
C LEU A 36 1.74 8.27 -3.78
N THR A 37 1.39 7.31 -4.64
CA THR A 37 1.07 7.63 -6.04
C THR A 37 -0.30 8.30 -6.14
N GLU A 38 -0.59 8.94 -7.27
CA GLU A 38 -1.89 9.62 -7.48
C GLU A 38 -3.08 8.65 -7.34
N LEU A 39 -2.96 7.43 -7.85
CA LEU A 39 -4.01 6.39 -7.71
C LEU A 39 -4.18 5.93 -6.25
N GLN A 40 -3.07 5.76 -5.53
CA GLN A 40 -3.11 5.37 -4.12
C GLN A 40 -3.76 6.47 -3.29
N ARG A 41 -3.38 7.73 -3.52
CA ARG A 41 -3.97 8.92 -2.89
C ARG A 41 -5.49 8.95 -3.08
N ARG A 42 -5.95 8.84 -4.32
CA ARG A 42 -7.39 8.81 -4.65
C ARG A 42 -8.10 7.67 -3.93
N LEU A 43 -7.54 6.46 -3.96
CA LEU A 43 -8.12 5.33 -3.26
C LEU A 43 -8.30 5.64 -1.77
N PHE A 44 -7.27 6.15 -1.10
CA PHE A 44 -7.40 6.52 0.31
C PHE A 44 -8.44 7.63 0.54
N CYS A 45 -8.50 8.67 -0.30
CA CYS A 45 -9.55 9.68 -0.21
C CYS A 45 -10.95 9.04 -0.23
N ILE A 46 -11.21 8.20 -1.22
CA ILE A 46 -12.52 7.58 -1.47
C ILE A 46 -12.90 6.61 -0.34
N LEU A 47 -11.93 5.82 0.15
CA LEU A 47 -12.16 4.89 1.25
C LEU A 47 -12.39 5.60 2.58
N LEU A 48 -11.69 6.70 2.83
CA LEU A 48 -11.89 7.53 4.03
C LEU A 48 -13.22 8.31 3.96
N SER A 49 -13.71 8.64 2.76
CA SER A 49 -15.07 9.17 2.55
C SER A 49 -16.18 8.13 2.74
N GLY A 50 -15.85 6.85 2.92
CA GLY A 50 -16.82 5.77 3.19
C GLY A 50 -17.41 5.10 1.96
N VAL A 51 -16.88 5.37 0.76
CA VAL A 51 -17.29 4.65 -0.45
C VAL A 51 -16.73 3.23 -0.41
N THR A 52 -17.59 2.25 -0.64
CA THR A 52 -17.23 0.84 -0.41
C THR A 52 -17.52 -0.10 -1.58
N LYS A 53 -18.39 0.30 -2.50
CA LYS A 53 -18.75 -0.52 -3.67
C LYS A 53 -17.59 -0.54 -4.67
N LYS A 54 -17.26 -1.73 -5.18
CA LYS A 54 -16.19 -1.91 -6.17
C LYS A 54 -16.31 -0.94 -7.35
N GLN A 55 -17.50 -0.84 -7.94
CA GLN A 55 -17.73 -0.03 -9.14
C GLN A 55 -17.52 1.46 -8.87
N GLU A 56 -18.12 1.98 -7.81
CA GLU A 56 -17.97 3.39 -7.39
C GLU A 56 -16.51 3.73 -7.06
N VAL A 57 -15.77 2.80 -6.42
CA VAL A 57 -14.34 2.96 -6.15
C VAL A 57 -13.54 3.01 -7.46
N ILE A 58 -13.82 2.14 -8.43
CA ILE A 58 -13.12 2.13 -9.72
C ILE A 58 -13.38 3.45 -10.48
N GLU A 59 -14.65 3.85 -10.57
CA GLU A 59 -15.04 5.08 -11.28
C GLU A 59 -14.39 6.31 -10.64
N SER A 60 -14.40 6.40 -9.31
CA SER A 60 -13.85 7.56 -8.60
C SER A 60 -12.32 7.60 -8.62
N VAL A 61 -11.63 6.45 -8.53
CA VAL A 61 -10.14 6.41 -8.57
C VAL A 61 -9.63 6.72 -9.98
N TRP A 62 -10.28 6.16 -11.01
CA TRP A 62 -9.85 6.25 -12.41
C TRP A 62 -10.69 7.21 -13.26
N GLU A 63 -11.40 8.16 -12.65
CA GLU A 63 -12.31 9.11 -13.33
C GLU A 63 -11.68 9.77 -14.58
N ASN A 64 -10.37 10.06 -14.53
CA ASN A 64 -9.64 10.74 -15.60
C ASN A 64 -8.79 9.81 -16.48
N SER A 65 -8.92 8.48 -16.34
CA SER A 65 -8.21 7.52 -17.18
C SER A 65 -9.01 7.20 -18.44
N HIS A 66 -8.43 7.48 -19.61
CA HIS A 66 -9.00 7.10 -20.91
C HIS A 66 -8.85 5.61 -21.25
N VAL A 67 -8.44 4.78 -20.29
CA VAL A 67 -8.11 3.37 -20.47
C VAL A 67 -9.16 2.50 -19.78
N THR A 68 -9.59 1.42 -20.43
CA THR A 68 -10.49 0.43 -19.83
C THR A 68 -9.81 -0.22 -18.62
N ILE A 69 -10.36 0.01 -17.43
CA ILE A 69 -9.83 -0.53 -16.18
C ILE A 69 -10.36 -1.95 -15.98
N THR A 70 -9.44 -2.91 -15.93
CA THR A 70 -9.77 -4.31 -15.62
C THR A 70 -9.87 -4.54 -14.11
N ASP A 71 -10.58 -5.59 -13.73
CA ASP A 71 -10.62 -6.10 -12.35
C ASP A 71 -9.22 -6.34 -11.76
N ASN A 72 -8.28 -6.78 -12.60
CA ASN A 72 -6.90 -7.01 -12.18
C ASN A 72 -6.24 -5.71 -11.72
N ASN A 73 -6.43 -4.59 -12.41
CA ASN A 73 -5.89 -3.29 -12.00
C ASN A 73 -6.44 -2.85 -10.63
N TYR A 74 -7.73 -3.05 -10.41
CA TYR A 74 -8.38 -2.77 -9.12
C TYR A 74 -7.75 -3.59 -7.98
N HIS A 75 -7.60 -4.90 -8.17
CA HIS A 75 -7.00 -5.77 -7.16
C HIS A 75 -5.52 -5.48 -6.93
N GLN A 76 -4.77 -5.15 -7.98
CA GLN A 76 -3.37 -4.75 -7.88
C GLN A 76 -3.20 -3.46 -7.08
N LEU A 77 -4.04 -2.44 -7.32
CA LEU A 77 -3.99 -1.19 -6.56
C LEU A 77 -4.23 -1.44 -5.06
N ILE A 78 -5.24 -2.23 -4.72
CA ILE A 78 -5.52 -2.59 -3.31
C ILE A 78 -4.34 -3.31 -2.69
N TYR A 79 -3.75 -4.26 -3.40
CA TYR A 79 -2.58 -4.99 -2.94
C TYR A 79 -1.37 -4.07 -2.71
N GLN A 80 -1.13 -3.11 -3.62
CA GLN A 80 -0.08 -2.11 -3.48
C GLN A 80 -0.31 -1.24 -2.24
N CYS A 81 -1.53 -0.74 -2.02
CA CYS A 81 -1.85 0.06 -0.83
C CYS A 81 -1.65 -0.73 0.47
N ARG A 82 -2.10 -1.99 0.51
CA ARG A 82 -1.85 -2.88 1.66
C ARG A 82 -0.37 -3.09 1.93
N THR A 83 0.40 -3.34 0.88
CA THR A 83 1.86 -3.53 0.97
C THR A 83 2.54 -2.26 1.47
N LEU A 84 2.10 -1.10 0.98
CA LEU A 84 2.62 0.20 1.40
C LEU A 84 2.38 0.42 2.90
N LEU A 85 1.14 0.25 3.37
CA LEU A 85 0.81 0.34 4.79
C LEU A 85 1.64 -0.64 5.64
N SER A 86 1.77 -1.88 5.19
CA SER A 86 2.56 -2.91 5.87
C SER A 86 4.04 -2.54 6.02
N ARG A 87 4.64 -1.90 5.01
CA ARG A 87 6.03 -1.39 5.08
C ARG A 87 6.23 -0.34 6.16
N HIS A 88 5.21 0.48 6.42
CA HIS A 88 5.21 1.49 7.47
C HIS A 88 4.65 0.94 8.81
N GLY A 89 4.53 -0.38 8.93
CA GLY A 89 4.10 -1.08 10.14
C GLY A 89 2.64 -0.80 10.50
N ILE A 90 1.77 -0.63 9.50
CA ILE A 90 0.32 -0.60 9.64
C ILE A 90 -0.22 -1.95 9.15
N PRO A 91 -1.17 -2.58 9.88
CA PRO A 91 -1.74 -3.84 9.46
C PRO A 91 -2.52 -3.67 8.15
N PRO A 92 -2.31 -4.50 7.12
CA PRO A 92 -3.05 -4.38 5.87
C PRO A 92 -4.55 -4.71 6.00
N GLU A 93 -4.97 -5.32 7.12
CA GLU A 93 -6.37 -5.56 7.51
C GLU A 93 -7.20 -4.28 7.57
N VAL A 94 -6.53 -3.13 7.69
CA VAL A 94 -7.13 -1.80 7.62
C VAL A 94 -7.87 -1.59 6.31
N ILE A 95 -7.39 -2.18 5.21
CA ILE A 95 -8.12 -2.23 3.95
C ILE A 95 -8.81 -3.59 3.87
N LYS A 96 -10.07 -3.69 4.29
CA LYS A 96 -10.82 -4.95 4.35
C LYS A 96 -11.64 -5.16 3.08
N THR A 97 -11.44 -6.30 2.41
CA THR A 97 -12.28 -6.70 1.27
C THR A 97 -13.60 -7.27 1.78
N ILE A 98 -14.70 -6.83 1.17
CA ILE A 98 -16.04 -7.37 1.39
C ILE A 98 -16.36 -8.26 0.19
N PRO A 99 -16.48 -9.59 0.37
CA PRO A 99 -16.78 -10.52 -0.72
C PRO A 99 -18.01 -10.07 -1.52
N ARG A 100 -17.92 -10.14 -2.85
CA ARG A 100 -19.00 -9.79 -3.80
C ARG A 100 -19.51 -8.34 -3.72
N TYR A 101 -18.81 -7.45 -3.02
CA TYR A 101 -19.24 -6.06 -2.85
C TYR A 101 -18.13 -5.04 -3.16
N GLY A 102 -16.95 -5.19 -2.55
CA GLY A 102 -15.85 -4.26 -2.77
C GLY A 102 -14.85 -4.22 -1.62
N VAL A 103 -14.49 -3.02 -1.20
CA VAL A 103 -13.43 -2.80 -0.22
C VAL A 103 -13.82 -1.64 0.70
N ARG A 104 -13.50 -1.75 1.99
CA ARG A 104 -13.75 -0.70 2.97
C ARG A 104 -12.51 -0.42 3.80
N PHE A 105 -12.45 0.79 4.33
CA PHE A 105 -11.50 1.10 5.40
C PHE A 105 -12.05 0.59 6.74
N ASN A 106 -11.21 -0.09 7.52
CA ASN A 106 -11.55 -0.66 8.82
C ASN A 106 -10.58 -0.11 9.87
N TYR A 107 -11.10 0.61 10.85
CA TYR A 107 -10.28 1.25 11.88
C TYR A 107 -9.94 0.29 13.04
N SER A 108 -10.69 -0.79 13.25
CA SER A 108 -10.48 -1.73 14.37
C SER A 108 -9.04 -2.27 14.49
N PRO A 109 -8.35 -2.68 13.41
CA PRO A 109 -6.97 -3.13 13.50
C PRO A 109 -5.98 -2.05 13.94
N LEU A 110 -6.33 -0.76 13.78
CA LEU A 110 -5.50 0.37 14.22
C LEU A 110 -5.68 0.61 15.73
N GLU A 111 -6.92 0.52 16.21
CA GLU A 111 -7.26 0.62 17.64
C GLU A 111 -6.62 -0.53 18.42
N GLU A 112 -6.72 -1.77 17.90
CA GLU A 112 -6.08 -2.96 18.48
C GLU A 112 -4.55 -2.84 18.48
N ALA A 113 -3.95 -2.29 17.42
CA ALA A 113 -2.51 -2.05 17.35
C ALA A 113 -2.01 -1.00 18.35
N GLN A 114 -2.87 -0.06 18.77
CA GLN A 114 -2.55 0.90 19.83
C GLN A 114 -2.79 0.32 21.23
N ALA A 115 -3.79 -0.56 21.37
CA ALA A 115 -4.13 -1.19 22.65
C ALA A 115 -3.21 -2.37 23.03
N LEU A 116 -2.58 -3.05 22.07
CA LEU A 116 -1.65 -4.17 22.31
C LEU A 116 -0.18 -3.76 22.13
N HIS A 117 0.55 -3.82 23.25
CA HIS A 117 2.02 -3.80 23.39
C HIS A 117 2.75 -4.61 22.27
N PRO A 118 3.99 -4.27 21.86
CA PRO A 118 4.54 -4.45 20.49
C PRO A 118 4.95 -5.88 20.10
N GLY A 119 4.42 -6.91 20.76
CA GLY A 119 4.89 -8.30 20.62
C GLY A 119 4.35 -9.10 19.44
N TRP A 120 3.27 -8.65 18.77
CA TRP A 120 2.60 -9.48 17.74
C TRP A 120 2.94 -9.11 16.29
N PHE A 121 3.44 -7.90 16.03
CA PHE A 121 3.88 -7.45 14.70
C PHE A 121 5.06 -8.27 14.15
N THR A 122 5.86 -8.90 15.01
CA THR A 122 6.95 -9.81 14.62
C THR A 122 6.41 -11.07 13.95
N GLN A 123 5.33 -11.66 14.47
CA GLN A 123 4.76 -12.89 13.92
C GLN A 123 4.21 -12.70 12.51
N TRP A 124 3.62 -11.53 12.26
CA TRP A 124 3.12 -11.17 10.94
C TRP A 124 4.22 -10.78 9.96
N ARG A 125 5.28 -10.09 10.43
CA ARG A 125 6.49 -9.81 9.63
C ARG A 125 7.18 -11.08 9.13
N GLU A 126 7.39 -12.08 9.99
CA GLU A 126 8.01 -13.36 9.59
C GLU A 126 7.18 -14.10 8.53
N LYS A 127 5.85 -14.07 8.69
CA LYS A 127 4.92 -14.66 7.72
C LYS A 127 4.92 -13.92 6.37
N PHE A 128 5.19 -12.62 6.37
CA PHE A 128 5.30 -11.81 5.15
C PHE A 128 6.68 -11.89 4.47
N VAL A 129 7.77 -11.92 5.25
CA VAL A 129 9.13 -12.10 4.71
C VAL A 129 9.25 -13.47 4.03
N SER A 130 8.69 -14.51 4.64
CA SER A 130 8.61 -15.84 4.02
C SER A 130 7.75 -15.87 2.75
N MET A 131 6.65 -15.11 2.70
CA MET A 131 5.84 -14.96 1.47
C MET A 131 6.54 -14.16 0.36
N LEU A 132 7.30 -13.11 0.71
CA LEU A 132 8.04 -12.29 -0.26
C LEU A 132 9.29 -13.03 -0.81
N CYS A 133 9.91 -13.92 -0.03
CA CYS A 133 11.03 -14.73 -0.49
C CYS A 133 10.64 -15.79 -1.52
N ASN A 134 9.35 -16.10 -1.69
CA ASN A 134 8.86 -17.09 -2.65
C ASN A 134 8.91 -16.61 -4.13
N ARG A 135 9.50 -15.45 -4.42
CA ARG A 135 9.81 -14.97 -5.78
C ARG A 135 11.22 -14.37 -5.93
N GLN A 136 12.23 -14.93 -5.26
CA GLN A 136 13.63 -14.50 -5.41
C GLN A 136 14.59 -15.63 -5.88
N SER A 137 14.11 -16.58 -6.68
CA SER A 137 15.00 -17.64 -7.21
C SER A 137 15.92 -17.17 -8.35
N LEU A 138 15.62 -16.07 -9.03
CA LEU A 138 16.33 -15.69 -10.26
C LEU A 138 17.53 -14.77 -10.01
N ILE A 139 17.45 -13.86 -9.03
CA ILE A 139 18.51 -12.87 -8.78
C ILE A 139 19.72 -13.53 -8.11
N ARG A 140 19.51 -14.53 -7.24
CA ARG A 140 20.60 -15.21 -6.53
C ARG A 140 21.48 -16.04 -7.46
N ASN A 141 20.91 -16.75 -8.43
CA ASN A 141 21.69 -17.55 -9.39
C ASN A 141 22.42 -16.69 -10.42
N LEU A 142 21.86 -15.56 -10.86
CA LEU A 142 22.53 -14.63 -11.78
C LEU A 142 23.77 -13.98 -11.16
N LEU A 143 23.70 -13.63 -9.87
CA LEU A 143 24.83 -13.06 -9.13
C LEU A 143 25.95 -14.08 -8.91
N ILE A 144 25.61 -15.34 -8.63
CA ILE A 144 26.60 -16.43 -8.50
C ILE A 144 27.32 -16.67 -9.83
N LEU A 145 26.60 -16.69 -10.96
CA LEU A 145 27.21 -16.88 -12.29
C LEU A 145 28.15 -15.73 -12.67
N LEU A 146 27.83 -14.48 -12.32
CA LEU A 146 28.72 -13.34 -12.54
C LEU A 146 30.01 -13.46 -11.71
N VAL A 147 29.91 -13.80 -10.42
CA VAL A 147 31.09 -13.93 -9.55
C VAL A 147 32.00 -15.08 -10.00
N VAL A 148 31.44 -16.23 -10.38
CA VAL A 148 32.23 -17.37 -10.89
C VAL A 148 32.96 -17.03 -12.19
N ASN A 149 32.32 -16.28 -13.09
CA ASN A 149 32.94 -15.88 -14.36
C ASN A 149 34.11 -14.89 -14.14
N ILE A 150 33.95 -13.93 -13.21
CA ILE A 150 35.00 -12.97 -12.87
C ILE A 150 36.23 -13.69 -12.27
N VAL A 151 36.02 -14.65 -11.34
CA VAL A 151 37.13 -15.43 -10.74
C VAL A 151 37.85 -16.27 -11.79
N PHE A 152 37.13 -16.87 -12.74
CA PHE A 152 37.72 -17.68 -13.80
C PHE A 152 38.59 -16.83 -14.76
N ILE A 153 38.14 -15.62 -15.11
CA ILE A 153 38.92 -14.69 -15.96
C ILE A 153 40.23 -14.27 -15.27
N VAL A 154 40.19 -13.96 -13.97
CA VAL A 154 41.39 -13.54 -13.21
C VAL A 154 42.40 -14.70 -13.09
N SER A 155 41.94 -15.94 -12.88
CA SER A 155 42.81 -17.11 -12.79
C SER A 155 43.49 -17.50 -14.11
N ALA A 156 42.98 -17.06 -15.26
CA ALA A 156 43.55 -17.38 -16.56
C ALA A 156 44.62 -16.36 -17.04
N MET A 157 44.79 -15.24 -16.33
CA MET A 157 45.77 -14.19 -16.65
C MET A 157 47.00 -14.17 -15.71
N VAL A 158 47.03 -15.03 -14.69
CA VAL A 158 48.17 -15.23 -13.76
C VAL A 158 48.89 -16.52 -14.13
#